data_AF-A0A9D2IBE3-F1
#
_entry.id   AF-A0A9D2IBE3-F1
#
_cell.length_a   1.000
_cell.length_b   1.000
_cell.length_c   1.000
_cell.angle_alpha   90.00
_cell.angle_beta   90.00
_cell.angle_gamma   90.00
#
_symmetry.space_group_name_H-M   'P 1'
#
loop_
_entity.id
_entity.type
_entity.pdbx_description
1 polymer ?
#
loop_
_entity_poly.entity_id
_entity_poly.type
_entity_poly.pdbx_seq_one_letter_code
_entity_poly.pdbx_strand_id
1 'polypeptide(L)'
;MTEKDIRPIPKYILKRIRKLDGKYYPDPDGHVRCYAYLTTWKNELVKVTVAVKHRYKKWYCKQVAIHGLDSDKCFVKDMEYCYCAGMGFRFGWYEEGLQKYKQWYERDWCWAYDKYYDPFAEIVNPHFIDRLPEFRYSAYKMYQGCNIFKYLRLYRQYPQLEMLMKLGFSRIALSKTILKRCGADKAFCKWLIANKATLQDRHYYIDVIVRAYKTKKPLEQLQHYKEAKLRLIHDSALEPLKELFKGKELERLFDYVAEKRTNPHTYLDYLKACQNLGLDMSEEKNRFPHDFKRWHDIRIDQYAAKKAMEDAEKRKELYAQFAAVAEKYLSLQHAKRSAFICVIARSPADLIREGEVLHHCVGRMNYDQRMVREESLIFFVRAKESPDIPLVTLEYSPRSHKVLQCYGEHDHKPSEDILHYVNKIWLPYANRTIKQIAA
;
A
#
# COMPACT_ATOMS: atom_id res chain seq x y z
N MET A 1 -34.33 -12.40 25.37
CA MET A 1 -34.29 -13.87 25.16
C MET A 1 -33.34 -14.48 26.18
N THR A 2 -33.63 -15.67 26.69
CA THR A 2 -32.72 -16.48 27.52
C THR A 2 -32.36 -17.78 26.80
N GLU A 3 -31.37 -18.53 27.27
CA GLU A 3 -30.97 -19.82 26.66
C GLU A 3 -32.14 -20.81 26.59
N LYS A 4 -33.05 -20.78 27.57
CA LYS A 4 -34.25 -21.63 27.62
C LYS A 4 -35.27 -21.33 26.51
N ASP A 5 -35.17 -20.16 25.90
CA ASP A 5 -36.06 -19.74 24.81
C ASP A 5 -35.59 -20.25 23.43
N ILE A 6 -34.37 -20.80 23.35
CA ILE A 6 -33.74 -21.22 22.10
C ILE A 6 -34.38 -22.51 21.61
N ARG A 7 -35.02 -22.44 20.44
CA ARG A 7 -35.72 -23.57 19.82
C ARG A 7 -34.82 -24.30 18.81
N PRO A 8 -34.99 -25.61 18.60
CA PRO A 8 -34.29 -26.33 17.54
C PRO A 8 -34.69 -25.82 16.14
N ILE A 9 -33.83 -26.04 15.15
CA ILE A 9 -34.08 -25.63 13.76
C ILE A 9 -35.33 -26.36 13.25
N PRO A 10 -36.36 -25.65 12.77
CA PRO A 10 -37.54 -26.29 12.24
C PRO A 10 -37.23 -27.22 11.05
N LYS A 11 -37.88 -28.39 10.98
CA LYS A 11 -37.65 -29.40 9.93
C LYS A 11 -37.78 -28.82 8.51
N TYR A 12 -38.72 -27.91 8.28
CA TYR A 12 -38.92 -27.28 6.97
C TYR A 12 -37.78 -26.31 6.60
N ILE A 13 -37.19 -25.62 7.59
CA ILE A 13 -36.01 -24.76 7.40
C ILE A 13 -34.79 -25.61 7.07
N LEU A 14 -34.58 -26.71 7.80
CA LEU A 14 -33.50 -27.66 7.51
C LEU A 14 -33.54 -28.16 6.06
N LYS A 15 -34.74 -28.53 5.57
CA LYS A 15 -34.93 -28.94 4.16
C LYS A 15 -34.59 -27.82 3.18
N ARG A 16 -34.97 -26.57 3.49
CA ARG A 16 -34.65 -25.40 2.65
C ARG A 16 -33.15 -25.11 2.61
N ILE A 17 -32.49 -25.09 3.77
CA ILE A 17 -31.04 -24.90 3.88
C ILE A 17 -30.34 -25.98 3.06
N ARG A 18 -30.69 -27.26 3.26
CA ARG A 18 -30.07 -28.38 2.52
C ARG A 18 -30.26 -28.27 1.00
N LYS A 19 -31.45 -27.87 0.54
CA LYS A 19 -31.72 -27.66 -0.90
C LYS A 19 -30.88 -26.52 -1.47
N LEU A 20 -30.75 -25.42 -0.74
CA LEU A 20 -30.01 -24.24 -1.16
C LEU A 20 -28.49 -24.49 -1.13
N ASP A 21 -28.01 -25.19 -0.11
CA ASP A 21 -26.61 -25.62 0.03
C ASP A 21 -26.18 -26.54 -1.12
N GLY A 22 -27.00 -27.54 -1.47
CA GLY A 22 -26.71 -28.41 -2.62
C GLY A 22 -26.79 -27.71 -3.99
N LYS A 23 -27.51 -26.58 -4.08
CA LYS A 23 -27.57 -25.77 -5.32
C LYS A 23 -26.29 -24.96 -5.52
N TYR A 24 -25.79 -24.32 -4.47
CA TYR A 24 -24.60 -23.47 -4.56
C TYR A 24 -23.29 -24.24 -4.43
N TYR A 25 -23.32 -25.39 -3.74
CA TYR A 25 -22.16 -26.23 -3.48
C TYR A 25 -22.48 -27.69 -3.87
N PRO A 26 -22.63 -27.99 -5.17
CA PRO A 26 -22.87 -29.36 -5.64
C PRO A 26 -21.73 -30.31 -5.25
N ASP A 27 -20.49 -29.80 -5.26
CA ASP A 27 -19.27 -30.51 -4.85
C ASP A 27 -18.65 -29.81 -3.62
N PRO A 28 -19.08 -30.17 -2.40
CA PRO A 28 -18.67 -29.44 -1.20
C PRO A 28 -17.23 -29.75 -0.79
N ASP A 29 -16.41 -28.71 -0.72
CA ASP A 29 -14.98 -28.67 -0.36
C ASP A 29 -14.65 -28.91 1.12
N GLY A 30 -15.65 -29.12 1.97
CA GLY A 30 -15.48 -29.32 3.41
C GLY A 30 -15.26 -28.05 4.24
N HIS A 31 -15.25 -26.85 3.64
CA HIS A 31 -15.28 -25.58 4.37
C HIS A 31 -16.60 -25.42 5.13
N VAL A 32 -16.71 -24.44 6.04
CA VAL A 32 -17.97 -24.14 6.72
C VAL A 32 -18.73 -23.09 5.93
N ARG A 33 -20.02 -23.32 5.70
CA ARG A 33 -20.94 -22.35 5.09
C ARG A 33 -21.95 -21.90 6.13
N CYS A 34 -22.35 -20.64 6.08
CA CYS A 34 -23.34 -20.10 6.99
C CYS A 34 -24.63 -19.75 6.24
N TYR A 35 -25.75 -20.17 6.81
CA TYR A 35 -27.09 -19.79 6.37
C TYR A 35 -27.83 -19.18 7.54
N ALA A 36 -28.82 -18.33 7.26
CA ALA A 36 -29.65 -17.75 8.29
C ALA A 36 -31.13 -17.98 8.01
N TYR A 37 -31.93 -18.01 9.05
CA TYR A 37 -33.38 -17.91 8.91
C TYR A 37 -33.96 -16.94 9.92
N LEU A 38 -35.10 -16.37 9.54
CA LEU A 38 -35.84 -15.43 10.35
C LEU A 38 -36.99 -16.15 11.06
N THR A 39 -37.19 -15.79 12.32
CA THR A 39 -38.28 -16.26 13.18
C THR A 39 -38.73 -15.12 14.09
N THR A 40 -39.76 -15.35 14.91
CA THR A 40 -40.17 -14.39 15.95
C THR A 40 -40.01 -14.99 17.35
N TRP A 41 -39.64 -14.17 18.31
CA TRP A 41 -39.70 -14.48 19.74
C TRP A 41 -40.38 -13.31 20.47
N LYS A 42 -41.48 -13.56 21.20
CA LYS A 42 -42.28 -12.52 21.88
C LYS A 42 -42.54 -11.27 21.00
N ASN A 43 -42.93 -11.49 19.74
CA ASN A 43 -43.17 -10.47 18.70
C ASN A 43 -41.94 -9.69 18.22
N GLU A 44 -40.75 -10.00 18.71
CA GLU A 44 -39.48 -9.50 18.17
C GLU A 44 -39.02 -10.36 16.99
N LEU A 45 -38.49 -9.72 15.94
CA LEU A 45 -37.84 -10.43 14.83
C LEU A 45 -36.47 -10.96 15.28
N VAL A 46 -36.23 -12.25 15.05
CA VAL A 46 -35.00 -12.95 15.43
C VAL A 46 -34.36 -13.57 14.19
N LYS A 47 -33.05 -13.40 14.05
CA LYS A 47 -32.23 -14.04 13.02
C LYS A 47 -31.40 -15.13 13.67
N VAL A 48 -31.60 -16.36 13.23
CA VAL A 48 -30.81 -17.53 13.65
C VAL A 48 -29.84 -17.89 12.55
N THR A 49 -28.55 -17.89 12.88
CA THR A 49 -27.46 -18.33 12.01
C THR A 49 -27.16 -19.79 12.27
N VAL A 50 -26.99 -20.52 11.18
CA VAL A 50 -26.74 -21.95 11.12
C VAL A 50 -25.44 -22.21 10.36
N ALA A 51 -24.52 -22.93 10.96
CA ALA A 51 -23.30 -23.41 10.31
C ALA A 51 -23.56 -24.77 9.66
N VAL A 52 -23.04 -24.95 8.46
CA VAL A 52 -23.21 -26.15 7.65
C VAL A 52 -21.85 -26.66 7.19
N LYS A 53 -21.60 -27.95 7.39
CA LYS A 53 -20.36 -28.63 7.02
C LYS A 53 -20.63 -29.95 6.32
N HIS A 54 -19.93 -30.22 5.23
CA HIS A 54 -19.87 -31.55 4.63
C HIS A 54 -18.55 -32.21 4.99
N ARG A 55 -18.60 -33.45 5.49
CA ARG A 55 -17.39 -34.24 5.75
C ARG A 55 -17.72 -35.72 5.73
N TYR A 56 -16.82 -36.54 5.18
CA TYR A 56 -17.01 -38.00 5.08
C TYR A 56 -18.35 -38.39 4.45
N LYS A 57 -18.75 -37.72 3.36
CA LYS A 57 -20.04 -37.91 2.67
C LYS A 57 -21.28 -37.67 3.53
N LYS A 58 -21.13 -37.06 4.72
CA LYS A 58 -22.21 -36.69 5.63
C LYS A 58 -22.37 -35.17 5.71
N TRP A 59 -23.63 -34.75 5.81
CA TRP A 59 -24.02 -33.36 5.98
C TRP A 59 -24.28 -33.04 7.45
N TYR A 60 -23.65 -31.99 7.95
CA TYR A 60 -23.74 -31.51 9.32
C TYR A 60 -24.29 -30.09 9.33
N CYS A 61 -25.13 -29.80 10.32
CA CYS A 61 -25.87 -28.54 10.41
C CYS A 61 -26.21 -28.24 11.86
N LYS A 62 -25.84 -27.05 12.34
CA LYS A 62 -26.11 -26.63 13.73
C LYS A 62 -26.31 -25.13 13.86
N GLN A 63 -27.05 -24.73 14.89
CA GLN A 63 -27.22 -23.32 15.24
C GLN A 63 -25.97 -22.80 15.94
N VAL A 64 -25.53 -21.60 15.55
CA VAL A 64 -24.28 -21.02 16.04
C VAL A 64 -24.44 -19.59 16.54
N ALA A 65 -25.45 -18.85 16.06
CA ALA A 65 -25.72 -17.49 16.52
C ALA A 65 -27.22 -17.18 16.47
N ILE A 66 -27.70 -16.38 17.42
CA ILE A 66 -29.09 -15.90 17.47
C ILE A 66 -29.09 -14.42 17.83
N HIS A 67 -29.60 -13.62 16.91
CA HIS A 67 -29.67 -12.17 17.00
C HIS A 67 -31.11 -11.72 17.16
N GLY A 68 -31.37 -10.83 18.11
CA GLY A 68 -32.62 -10.08 18.20
C GLY A 68 -32.53 -8.77 17.42
N LEU A 69 -33.62 -8.34 16.80
CA LEU A 69 -33.65 -7.07 16.08
C LEU A 69 -33.49 -5.87 17.02
N ASP A 70 -33.98 -5.96 18.25
CA ASP A 70 -34.00 -4.87 19.24
C ASP A 70 -32.89 -4.98 20.29
N SER A 71 -32.14 -6.08 20.29
CA SER A 71 -31.01 -6.28 21.21
C SER A 71 -29.66 -5.95 20.56
N ASP A 72 -28.77 -5.37 21.36
CA ASP A 72 -27.34 -5.22 21.08
C ASP A 72 -26.52 -6.47 21.46
N LYS A 73 -27.18 -7.46 22.06
CA LYS A 73 -26.62 -8.76 22.45
C LYS A 73 -27.17 -9.85 21.54
N CYS A 74 -26.36 -10.88 21.33
CA CYS A 74 -26.69 -12.09 20.64
C CYS A 74 -26.29 -13.30 21.49
N PHE A 75 -26.90 -14.45 21.21
CA PHE A 75 -26.49 -15.73 21.79
C PHE A 75 -25.63 -16.47 20.78
N VAL A 76 -24.49 -17.01 21.20
CA VAL A 76 -23.59 -17.77 20.34
C VAL A 76 -23.26 -19.12 20.96
N LYS A 77 -23.05 -20.12 20.11
CA LYS A 77 -22.62 -21.46 20.50
C LYS A 77 -21.58 -21.97 19.50
N ASP A 78 -20.52 -22.59 20.01
CA ASP A 78 -19.44 -23.22 19.22
C ASP A 78 -18.81 -22.32 18.16
N MET A 79 -18.79 -21.00 18.38
CA MET A 79 -18.29 -20.02 17.43
C MET A 79 -17.33 -19.04 18.11
N GLU A 80 -16.19 -18.79 17.46
CA GLU A 80 -15.18 -17.82 17.86
C GLU A 80 -15.03 -16.76 16.77
N TYR A 81 -14.99 -15.49 17.19
CA TYR A 81 -14.63 -14.37 16.32
C TYR A 81 -13.10 -14.18 16.32
N CYS A 82 -12.45 -14.42 15.19
CA CYS A 82 -11.00 -14.29 15.06
C CYS A 82 -10.63 -12.95 14.41
N TYR A 83 -10.05 -12.04 15.21
CA TYR A 83 -9.66 -10.70 14.76
C TYR A 83 -8.47 -10.69 13.77
N CYS A 84 -7.65 -11.75 13.73
CA CYS A 84 -6.41 -11.78 12.95
C CYS A 84 -6.62 -12.24 11.49
N ALA A 85 -6.24 -11.38 10.53
CA ALA A 85 -5.90 -11.71 9.15
C ALA A 85 -7.00 -12.35 8.27
N GLY A 86 -8.23 -11.85 8.31
CA GLY A 86 -9.27 -12.20 7.33
C GLY A 86 -9.99 -13.54 7.55
N MET A 87 -9.62 -14.31 8.58
CA MET A 87 -10.33 -15.52 9.00
C MET A 87 -11.52 -15.16 9.92
N GLY A 88 -12.57 -14.56 9.37
CA GLY A 88 -13.65 -13.91 10.16
C GLY A 88 -14.24 -14.71 11.33
N PHE A 89 -14.58 -15.99 11.13
CA PHE A 89 -15.20 -16.84 12.17
C PHE A 89 -14.66 -18.26 12.14
N ARG A 90 -14.45 -18.84 13.33
CA ARG A 90 -14.16 -20.27 13.51
C ARG A 90 -15.34 -20.96 14.15
N PHE A 91 -15.60 -22.19 13.71
CA PHE A 91 -16.70 -23.01 14.18
C PHE A 91 -16.16 -24.33 14.71
N GLY A 92 -16.55 -24.66 15.93
CA GLY A 92 -16.27 -25.92 16.58
C GLY A 92 -17.23 -26.98 16.07
N TRP A 93 -16.79 -28.24 16.06
CA TRP A 93 -17.57 -29.40 15.64
C TRP A 93 -17.25 -30.64 16.50
N TYR A 94 -16.84 -30.43 17.75
CA TYR A 94 -16.48 -31.49 18.69
C TYR A 94 -17.69 -32.34 19.08
N GLU A 95 -18.84 -31.71 19.41
CA GLU A 95 -20.09 -32.43 19.70
C GLU A 95 -20.56 -33.29 18.51
N GLU A 96 -20.27 -32.86 17.27
CA GLU A 96 -20.59 -33.59 16.05
C GLU A 96 -19.54 -34.66 15.67
N GLY A 97 -18.48 -34.84 16.47
CA GLY A 97 -17.43 -35.84 16.27
C GLY A 97 -16.47 -35.53 15.12
N LEU A 98 -16.40 -34.28 14.65
CA LEU A 98 -15.49 -33.88 13.56
C LEU A 98 -14.13 -33.39 14.06
N GLN A 99 -13.95 -33.21 15.37
CA GLN A 99 -12.70 -32.74 15.98
C GLN A 99 -12.28 -33.69 17.10
N LYS A 100 -10.96 -33.88 17.26
CA LYS A 100 -10.39 -34.77 18.28
C LYS A 100 -10.37 -34.14 19.68
N TYR A 101 -10.23 -32.82 19.75
CA TYR A 101 -10.13 -32.07 21.00
C TYR A 101 -11.13 -30.93 21.00
N LYS A 102 -11.75 -30.71 22.16
CA LYS A 102 -12.67 -29.61 22.41
C LYS A 102 -11.91 -28.29 22.47
N GLN A 103 -12.34 -27.32 21.68
CA GLN A 103 -11.79 -25.97 21.67
C GLN A 103 -12.34 -25.13 22.83
N TRP A 104 -11.62 -24.07 23.20
CA TRP A 104 -11.96 -23.23 24.35
C TRP A 104 -13.32 -22.49 24.20
N TYR A 105 -13.78 -22.25 22.98
CA TYR A 105 -15.04 -21.59 22.64
C TYR A 105 -16.20 -22.56 22.38
N GLU A 106 -15.96 -23.87 22.38
CA GLU A 106 -17.01 -24.89 22.32
C GLU A 106 -17.59 -25.06 23.72
N ARG A 107 -18.66 -24.35 24.00
CA ARG A 107 -19.34 -24.29 25.30
C ARG A 107 -20.84 -24.15 25.07
N ASP A 108 -21.62 -24.26 26.13
CA ASP A 108 -23.05 -23.94 26.06
C ASP A 108 -23.28 -22.50 25.62
N TRP A 109 -24.52 -22.19 25.26
CA TRP A 109 -24.90 -20.87 24.77
C TRP A 109 -24.36 -19.76 25.67
N CYS A 110 -23.68 -18.78 25.09
CA CYS A 110 -23.21 -17.61 25.81
C CYS A 110 -23.70 -16.33 25.13
N TRP A 111 -23.77 -15.24 25.88
CA TRP A 111 -24.08 -13.94 25.32
C TRP A 111 -22.81 -13.28 24.76
N ALA A 112 -22.96 -12.58 23.65
CA ALA A 112 -21.92 -11.73 23.07
C ALA A 112 -22.54 -10.48 22.44
N TYR A 113 -21.72 -9.46 22.13
CA TYR A 113 -22.22 -8.28 21.42
C TYR A 113 -22.47 -8.60 19.94
N ASP A 114 -23.67 -8.27 19.46
CA ASP A 114 -24.16 -8.48 18.07
C ASP A 114 -23.14 -8.02 17.03
N LYS A 115 -22.51 -6.86 17.23
CA LYS A 115 -21.53 -6.27 16.30
C LYS A 115 -20.32 -7.17 15.97
N TYR A 116 -20.00 -8.17 16.80
CA TYR A 116 -18.84 -9.04 16.59
C TYR A 116 -19.21 -10.43 16.08
N TYR A 117 -20.45 -10.89 16.28
CA TYR A 117 -20.82 -12.29 16.10
C TYR A 117 -21.90 -12.51 15.03
N ASP A 118 -21.85 -11.71 13.97
CA ASP A 118 -22.75 -11.80 12.81
C ASP A 118 -22.01 -12.26 11.54
N PRO A 119 -21.75 -13.57 11.37
CA PRO A 119 -21.13 -14.09 10.15
C PRO A 119 -22.04 -13.86 8.94
N PHE A 120 -21.40 -13.62 7.78
CA PHE A 120 -22.14 -13.54 6.52
C PHE A 120 -22.92 -14.83 6.28
N ALA A 121 -24.24 -14.72 6.19
CA ALA A 121 -25.13 -15.87 6.07
C ALA A 121 -26.32 -15.53 5.18
N GLU A 122 -26.58 -16.35 4.15
CA GLU A 122 -27.72 -16.15 3.26
C GLU A 122 -29.03 -16.49 3.98
N ILE A 123 -29.99 -15.57 3.93
CA ILE A 123 -31.30 -15.76 4.58
C ILE A 123 -32.18 -16.63 3.68
N VAL A 124 -32.58 -17.80 4.18
CA VAL A 124 -33.36 -18.79 3.38
C VAL A 124 -34.87 -18.52 3.37
N ASN A 125 -35.35 -17.58 4.18
CA ASN A 125 -36.76 -17.20 4.28
C ASN A 125 -36.97 -15.68 4.45
N PRO A 126 -36.43 -14.83 3.55
CA PRO A 126 -36.51 -13.38 3.70
C PRO A 126 -37.96 -12.87 3.72
N HIS A 127 -38.86 -13.55 3.02
CA HIS A 127 -40.31 -13.30 3.03
C HIS A 127 -40.96 -13.39 4.42
N PHE A 128 -40.29 -13.94 5.43
CA PHE A 128 -40.79 -13.94 6.80
C PHE A 128 -41.01 -12.51 7.32
N ILE A 129 -40.25 -11.54 6.83
CA ILE A 129 -40.41 -10.11 7.17
C ILE A 129 -41.79 -9.59 6.76
N ASP A 130 -42.40 -10.12 5.69
CA ASP A 130 -43.75 -9.71 5.24
C ASP A 130 -44.85 -9.98 6.28
N ARG A 131 -44.60 -10.89 7.24
CA ARG A 131 -45.53 -11.21 8.34
C ARG A 131 -45.58 -10.13 9.41
N LEU A 132 -44.59 -9.23 9.45
CA LEU A 132 -44.49 -8.15 10.41
C LEU A 132 -45.05 -6.86 9.81
N PRO A 133 -46.19 -6.35 10.30
CA PRO A 133 -46.83 -5.17 9.72
C PRO A 133 -45.92 -3.94 9.68
N GLU A 134 -45.04 -3.80 10.68
CA GLU A 134 -44.07 -2.70 10.79
C GLU A 134 -43.13 -2.59 9.58
N PHE A 135 -42.77 -3.73 8.97
CA PHE A 135 -41.80 -3.77 7.86
C PHE A 135 -42.44 -3.92 6.49
N ARG A 136 -43.77 -3.88 6.41
CA ARG A 136 -44.53 -4.05 5.16
C ARG A 136 -44.05 -3.12 4.05
N TYR A 137 -43.72 -1.88 4.39
CA TYR A 137 -43.30 -0.85 3.44
C TYR A 137 -41.80 -0.62 3.42
N SER A 138 -41.03 -1.36 4.22
CA SER A 138 -39.58 -1.15 4.39
C SER A 138 -38.75 -1.31 3.13
N ALA A 139 -39.31 -1.74 1.99
CA ALA A 139 -38.61 -2.00 0.73
C ALA A 139 -37.43 -2.98 0.86
N TYR A 140 -37.41 -3.83 1.89
CA TYR A 140 -36.32 -4.76 2.16
C TYR A 140 -36.02 -5.73 0.99
N LYS A 141 -37.01 -6.02 0.14
CA LYS A 141 -36.84 -6.86 -1.07
C LYS A 141 -35.88 -6.23 -2.09
N MET A 142 -35.68 -4.92 -2.03
CA MET A 142 -34.73 -4.17 -2.87
C MET A 142 -33.34 -4.08 -2.22
N TYR A 143 -33.20 -4.49 -0.95
CA TYR A 143 -31.93 -4.44 -0.24
C TYR A 143 -31.03 -5.59 -0.64
N GLN A 144 -29.86 -5.27 -1.20
CA GLN A 144 -28.86 -6.24 -1.66
C GLN A 144 -27.70 -6.42 -0.67
N GLY A 145 -27.71 -5.71 0.46
CA GLY A 145 -26.64 -5.83 1.44
C GLY A 145 -26.81 -7.06 2.35
N CYS A 146 -25.73 -7.42 3.05
CA CYS A 146 -25.69 -8.61 3.89
C CYS A 146 -26.38 -8.48 5.25
N ASN A 147 -26.48 -7.26 5.81
CA ASN A 147 -26.96 -7.05 7.17
C ASN A 147 -28.38 -6.48 7.18
N ILE A 148 -29.36 -7.38 7.11
CA ILE A 148 -30.79 -7.02 7.10
C ILE A 148 -31.22 -6.33 8.40
N PHE A 149 -30.64 -6.67 9.56
CA PHE A 149 -31.02 -6.03 10.83
C PHE A 149 -30.54 -4.59 10.89
N LYS A 150 -29.34 -4.30 10.42
CA LYS A 150 -28.85 -2.93 10.25
C LYS A 150 -29.77 -2.12 9.34
N TYR A 151 -30.27 -2.72 8.26
CA TYR A 151 -31.25 -2.10 7.37
C TYR A 151 -32.57 -1.79 8.08
N LEU A 152 -33.18 -2.79 8.73
CA LEU A 152 -34.48 -2.64 9.40
C LEU A 152 -34.41 -1.66 10.60
N ARG A 153 -33.34 -1.72 11.39
CA ARG A 153 -33.07 -0.74 12.47
C ARG A 153 -32.92 0.68 11.91
N LEU A 154 -32.27 0.84 10.76
CA LEU A 154 -32.11 2.14 10.11
C LEU A 154 -33.45 2.65 9.55
N TYR A 155 -34.27 1.78 8.98
CA TYR A 155 -35.62 2.11 8.51
C TYR A 155 -36.53 2.58 9.67
N ARG A 156 -36.49 1.89 10.82
CA ARG A 156 -37.20 2.33 12.05
C ARG A 156 -36.83 3.76 12.45
N GLN A 157 -35.55 4.11 12.34
CA GLN A 157 -35.06 5.46 12.67
C GLN A 157 -35.37 6.49 11.59
N TYR A 158 -35.38 6.08 10.32
CA TYR A 158 -35.54 6.96 9.16
C TYR A 158 -36.47 6.33 8.13
N PRO A 159 -37.80 6.52 8.25
CA PRO A 159 -38.78 5.97 7.31
C PRO A 159 -38.56 6.42 5.85
N GLN A 160 -37.89 7.57 5.64
CA GLN A 160 -37.52 8.08 4.32
C GLN A 160 -36.62 7.12 3.53
N LEU A 161 -35.99 6.15 4.20
CA LEU A 161 -35.22 5.08 3.57
C LEU A 161 -36.05 4.32 2.54
N GLU A 162 -37.33 4.06 2.82
CA GLU A 162 -38.24 3.38 1.88
C GLU A 162 -38.31 4.13 0.55
N MET A 163 -38.53 5.44 0.60
CA MET A 163 -38.63 6.28 -0.60
C MET A 163 -37.33 6.19 -1.42
N LEU A 164 -36.17 6.30 -0.76
CA LEU A 164 -34.88 6.23 -1.45
C LEU A 164 -34.67 4.87 -2.13
N MET A 165 -35.03 3.78 -1.45
CA MET A 165 -34.94 2.43 -2.01
C MET A 165 -35.88 2.24 -3.21
N LYS A 166 -37.14 2.68 -3.10
CA LYS A 166 -38.12 2.63 -4.20
C LYS A 166 -37.73 3.50 -5.39
N LEU A 167 -37.02 4.60 -5.15
CA LEU A 167 -36.44 5.43 -6.20
C LEU A 167 -35.15 4.85 -6.80
N GLY A 168 -34.65 3.71 -6.30
CA GLY A 168 -33.44 3.04 -6.80
C GLY A 168 -32.13 3.66 -6.33
N PHE A 169 -32.15 4.47 -5.26
CA PHE A 169 -30.96 5.11 -4.68
C PHE A 169 -30.19 4.18 -3.72
N SER A 170 -29.99 2.92 -4.10
CA SER A 170 -29.40 1.87 -3.24
C SER A 170 -28.03 2.25 -2.66
N ARG A 171 -27.19 2.94 -3.44
CA ARG A 171 -25.84 3.39 -3.05
C ARG A 171 -25.82 4.44 -1.93
N ILE A 172 -26.88 5.24 -1.80
CA ILE A 172 -26.94 6.37 -0.85
C ILE A 172 -28.04 6.19 0.21
N ALA A 173 -28.97 5.26 0.01
CA ALA A 173 -30.13 5.04 0.87
C ALA A 173 -29.80 4.75 2.34
N LEU A 174 -28.61 4.19 2.63
CA LEU A 174 -28.17 3.87 3.99
C LEU A 174 -27.39 5.01 4.67
N SER A 175 -27.14 6.12 3.98
CA SER A 175 -26.39 7.24 4.52
C SER A 175 -27.26 8.04 5.49
N LYS A 176 -26.90 8.05 6.78
CA LYS A 176 -27.58 8.86 7.82
C LYS A 176 -27.62 10.34 7.45
N THR A 177 -26.59 10.87 6.76
CA THR A 177 -26.55 12.28 6.32
C THR A 177 -27.63 12.59 5.29
N ILE A 178 -27.83 11.69 4.32
CA ILE A 178 -28.87 11.83 3.30
C ILE A 178 -30.25 11.64 3.93
N LEU A 179 -30.43 10.59 4.73
CA LEU A 179 -31.69 10.29 5.42
C LEU A 179 -32.18 11.44 6.30
N LYS A 180 -31.31 11.98 7.16
CA LYS A 180 -31.62 13.15 8.01
C LYS A 180 -32.06 14.34 7.16
N ARG A 181 -31.40 14.56 6.02
CA ARG A 181 -31.72 15.69 5.14
C ARG A 181 -33.02 15.49 4.38
N CYS A 182 -33.30 14.29 3.88
CA CYS A 182 -34.57 13.96 3.26
C CYS A 182 -35.75 14.13 4.23
N GLY A 183 -35.53 13.86 5.53
CA GLY A 183 -36.54 14.09 6.56
C GLY A 183 -36.81 15.57 6.86
N ALA A 184 -35.79 16.42 6.77
CA ALA A 184 -35.88 17.84 7.13
C ALA A 184 -36.19 18.76 5.92
N ASP A 185 -35.77 18.40 4.72
CA ASP A 185 -35.77 19.27 3.53
C ASP A 185 -36.47 18.61 2.34
N LYS A 186 -37.72 19.03 2.08
CA LYS A 186 -38.51 18.55 0.94
C LYS A 186 -37.94 19.01 -0.40
N ALA A 187 -37.26 20.15 -0.47
CA ALA A 187 -36.64 20.64 -1.71
C ALA A 187 -35.44 19.76 -2.09
N PHE A 188 -34.69 19.26 -1.10
CA PHE A 188 -33.65 18.26 -1.33
C PHE A 188 -34.21 16.96 -1.94
N CYS A 189 -35.34 16.46 -1.43
CA CYS A 189 -36.01 15.28 -2.02
C CYS A 189 -36.42 15.51 -3.48
N LYS A 190 -37.01 16.67 -3.79
CA LYS A 190 -37.36 17.05 -5.18
C LYS A 190 -36.12 17.13 -6.06
N TRP A 191 -35.02 17.68 -5.55
CA TRP A 191 -33.75 17.77 -6.27
C TRP A 191 -33.15 16.38 -6.54
N LEU A 192 -33.20 15.45 -5.58
CA LEU A 192 -32.77 14.07 -5.81
C LEU A 192 -33.57 13.39 -6.92
N ILE A 193 -34.90 13.58 -6.93
CA ILE A 193 -35.79 13.03 -7.96
C ILE A 193 -35.46 13.63 -9.33
N ALA A 194 -35.21 14.94 -9.40
CA ALA A 194 -34.82 15.62 -10.64
C ALA A 194 -33.47 15.12 -11.19
N ASN A 195 -32.53 14.75 -10.31
CA ASN A 195 -31.21 14.23 -10.68
C ASN A 195 -31.13 12.69 -10.64
N LYS A 196 -32.29 12.01 -10.67
CA LYS A 196 -32.38 10.57 -10.44
C LYS A 196 -31.51 9.76 -11.41
N ALA A 197 -31.60 10.04 -12.71
CA ALA A 197 -30.87 9.29 -13.74
C ALA A 197 -29.34 9.36 -13.50
N THR A 198 -28.81 10.55 -13.28
CA THR A 198 -27.37 10.77 -13.02
C THR A 198 -26.91 10.06 -11.75
N LEU A 199 -27.67 10.14 -10.65
CA LEU A 199 -27.33 9.51 -9.37
C LEU A 199 -27.46 7.97 -9.38
N GLN A 200 -28.25 7.42 -10.30
CA GLN A 200 -28.38 5.97 -10.49
C GLN A 200 -27.24 5.40 -11.33
N ASP A 201 -26.84 6.12 -12.38
CA ASP A 201 -25.79 5.72 -13.31
C ASP A 201 -24.42 5.65 -12.61
N ARG A 202 -23.95 6.77 -12.08
CA ARG A 202 -22.61 6.89 -11.49
C ARG A 202 -22.63 6.92 -9.96
N HIS A 203 -21.53 6.47 -9.35
CA HIS A 203 -21.32 6.62 -7.91
C HIS A 203 -20.85 8.05 -7.59
N TYR A 204 -21.50 8.68 -6.61
CA TYR A 204 -21.11 9.99 -6.08
C TYR A 204 -20.87 9.92 -4.58
N TYR A 205 -19.84 10.65 -4.12
CA TYR A 205 -19.60 10.79 -2.68
C TYR A 205 -20.75 11.55 -2.01
N ILE A 206 -21.09 11.17 -0.77
CA ILE A 206 -22.18 11.79 -0.02
C ILE A 206 -21.97 13.30 0.16
N ASP A 207 -20.72 13.74 0.39
CA ASP A 207 -20.41 15.16 0.52
C ASP A 207 -20.58 15.92 -0.80
N VAL A 208 -20.27 15.28 -1.94
CA VAL A 208 -20.48 15.84 -3.28
C VAL A 208 -21.97 16.07 -3.55
N ILE A 209 -22.82 15.09 -3.26
CA ILE A 209 -24.28 15.21 -3.41
C ILE A 209 -24.82 16.37 -2.56
N VAL A 210 -24.39 16.42 -1.29
CA VAL A 210 -24.78 17.48 -0.36
C VAL A 210 -24.31 18.86 -0.82
N ARG A 211 -23.09 18.96 -1.37
CA ARG A 211 -22.51 20.21 -1.86
C ARG A 211 -23.18 20.67 -3.15
N ALA A 212 -23.40 19.77 -4.10
CA ALA A 212 -24.10 20.05 -5.37
C ALA A 212 -25.47 20.69 -5.11
N TYR A 213 -26.23 20.13 -4.17
CA TYR A 213 -27.50 20.71 -3.77
C TYR A 213 -27.36 22.13 -3.17
N LYS A 214 -26.41 22.34 -2.25
CA LYS A 214 -26.21 23.63 -1.58
C LYS A 214 -25.70 24.73 -2.52
N THR A 215 -24.74 24.41 -3.39
CA THR A 215 -24.04 25.39 -4.23
C THR A 215 -24.63 25.51 -5.63
N LYS A 216 -25.59 24.65 -5.99
CA LYS A 216 -26.15 24.51 -7.35
C LYS A 216 -25.09 24.28 -8.44
N LYS A 217 -23.92 23.78 -8.06
CA LYS A 217 -22.85 23.42 -9.00
C LYS A 217 -23.12 22.02 -9.60
N PRO A 218 -22.64 21.75 -10.83
CA PRO A 218 -22.78 20.43 -11.45
C PRO A 218 -22.15 19.30 -10.62
N LEU A 219 -22.85 18.17 -10.53
CA LEU A 219 -22.40 16.98 -9.78
C LEU A 219 -21.05 16.46 -10.28
N GLU A 220 -20.86 16.40 -11.58
CA GLU A 220 -19.63 15.88 -12.20
C GLU A 220 -18.40 16.71 -11.82
N GLN A 221 -18.49 18.04 -11.91
CA GLN A 221 -17.40 18.93 -11.55
C GLN A 221 -16.97 18.73 -10.09
N LEU A 222 -17.93 18.62 -9.17
CA LEU A 222 -17.64 18.40 -7.75
C LEU A 222 -17.10 16.98 -7.48
N GLN A 223 -17.56 15.98 -8.21
CA GLN A 223 -17.06 14.61 -8.12
C GLN A 223 -15.59 14.53 -8.59
N HIS A 224 -15.28 15.11 -9.75
CA HIS A 224 -13.90 15.17 -10.26
C HIS A 224 -12.97 15.90 -9.28
N TYR A 225 -13.42 17.02 -8.71
CA TYR A 225 -12.67 17.74 -7.68
C TYR A 225 -12.41 16.86 -6.44
N LYS A 226 -13.42 16.12 -5.97
CA LYS A 226 -13.29 15.25 -4.79
C LYS A 226 -12.36 14.06 -5.05
N GLU A 227 -12.50 13.41 -6.21
CA GLU A 227 -11.64 12.30 -6.63
C GLU A 227 -10.18 12.75 -6.77
N ALA A 228 -9.94 13.92 -7.38
CA ALA A 228 -8.62 14.52 -7.44
C ALA A 228 -8.06 14.76 -6.03
N LYS A 229 -8.84 15.40 -5.13
CA LYS A 229 -8.43 15.62 -3.73
C LYS A 229 -8.06 14.33 -3.01
N LEU A 230 -8.83 13.25 -3.18
CA LEU A 230 -8.55 11.96 -2.53
C LEU A 230 -7.29 11.28 -3.09
N ARG A 231 -7.11 11.25 -4.42
CA ARG A 231 -5.89 10.69 -5.04
C ARG A 231 -4.64 11.36 -4.50
N LEU A 232 -4.70 12.67 -4.30
CA LEU A 232 -3.58 13.46 -3.78
C LEU A 232 -3.29 13.22 -2.30
N ILE A 233 -4.32 13.00 -1.47
CA ILE A 233 -4.12 12.63 -0.06
C ILE A 233 -3.40 11.28 0.04
N HIS A 234 -3.74 10.33 -0.83
CA HIS A 234 -3.20 8.98 -0.82
C HIS A 234 -1.85 8.84 -1.54
N ASP A 235 -1.46 9.82 -2.35
CA ASP A 235 -0.15 9.84 -3.01
C ASP A 235 0.92 10.39 -2.06
N SER A 236 1.91 9.55 -1.75
CA SER A 236 3.06 9.91 -0.92
C SER A 236 4.06 10.79 -1.66
N ALA A 237 4.10 10.77 -2.99
CA ALA A 237 5.00 11.63 -3.78
C ALA A 237 4.63 13.11 -3.67
N LEU A 238 3.38 13.41 -3.32
CA LEU A 238 2.82 14.77 -3.23
C LEU A 238 2.84 15.32 -1.80
N GLU A 239 3.49 14.61 -0.86
CA GLU A 239 3.70 15.07 0.52
C GLU A 239 4.31 16.48 0.60
N PRO A 240 5.32 16.85 -0.23
CA PRO A 240 5.87 18.21 -0.20
C PRO A 240 4.83 19.31 -0.49
N LEU A 241 3.81 19.01 -1.30
CA LEU A 241 2.70 19.94 -1.54
C LEU A 241 1.75 20.02 -0.35
N LYS A 242 1.55 18.92 0.39
CA LYS A 242 0.71 18.91 1.60
C LYS A 242 1.35 19.67 2.76
N GLU A 243 2.68 19.63 2.85
CA GLU A 243 3.42 20.39 3.85
C GLU A 243 3.33 21.90 3.59
N LEU A 244 3.43 22.30 2.32
CA LEU A 244 3.45 23.71 1.92
C LEU A 244 2.05 24.33 1.85
N PHE A 245 1.04 23.59 1.39
CA PHE A 245 -0.34 24.07 1.27
C PHE A 245 -1.25 23.39 2.29
N LYS A 246 -1.73 24.15 3.28
CA LYS A 246 -2.60 23.64 4.35
C LYS A 246 -4.01 24.22 4.26
N GLY A 247 -5.01 23.40 4.61
CA GLY A 247 -6.40 23.84 4.74
C GLY A 247 -6.97 24.46 3.46
N LYS A 248 -7.38 25.74 3.53
CA LYS A 248 -7.99 26.47 2.39
C LYS A 248 -7.02 26.74 1.24
N GLU A 249 -5.72 26.85 1.51
CA GLU A 249 -4.73 27.06 0.45
C GLU A 249 -4.55 25.83 -0.44
N LEU A 250 -4.69 24.65 0.14
CA LEU A 250 -4.69 23.40 -0.62
C LEU A 250 -5.88 23.35 -1.59
N GLU A 251 -7.04 23.83 -1.17
CA GLU A 251 -8.21 23.97 -2.05
C GLU A 251 -7.95 24.97 -3.18
N ARG A 252 -7.28 26.09 -2.86
CA ARG A 252 -6.89 27.11 -3.85
C ARG A 252 -5.89 26.57 -4.88
N LEU A 253 -4.93 25.73 -4.46
CA LEU A 253 -4.03 25.03 -5.37
C LEU A 253 -4.80 24.11 -6.32
N PHE A 254 -5.80 23.40 -5.81
CA PHE A 254 -6.61 22.51 -6.65
C PHE A 254 -7.49 23.26 -7.63
N ASP A 255 -8.12 24.35 -7.20
CA ASP A 255 -8.88 25.22 -8.09
C ASP A 255 -7.98 25.75 -9.21
N TYR A 256 -6.76 26.17 -8.88
CA TYR A 256 -5.77 26.66 -9.84
C TYR A 256 -5.28 25.56 -10.82
N VAL A 257 -4.91 24.38 -10.33
CA VAL A 257 -4.48 23.25 -11.18
C VAL A 257 -5.60 22.80 -12.11
N ALA A 258 -6.85 22.77 -11.62
CA ALA A 258 -8.02 22.46 -12.43
C ALA A 258 -8.30 23.56 -13.48
N GLU A 259 -8.20 24.84 -13.11
CA GLU A 259 -8.40 25.98 -14.02
C GLU A 259 -7.37 25.97 -15.15
N LYS A 260 -6.10 25.73 -14.82
CA LYS A 260 -5.00 25.68 -15.80
C LYS A 260 -4.92 24.35 -16.56
N ARG A 261 -5.80 23.38 -16.26
CA ARG A 261 -5.83 22.03 -16.86
C ARG A 261 -4.49 21.28 -16.75
N THR A 262 -3.84 21.37 -15.59
CA THR A 262 -2.54 20.72 -15.35
C THR A 262 -2.65 19.56 -14.36
N ASN A 263 -1.54 18.84 -14.15
CA ASN A 263 -1.46 17.74 -13.18
C ASN A 263 -0.72 18.22 -11.92
N PRO A 264 -1.17 17.85 -10.71
CA PRO A 264 -0.44 18.07 -9.47
C PRO A 264 1.03 17.61 -9.48
N HIS A 265 1.39 16.57 -10.23
CA HIS A 265 2.80 16.18 -10.40
C HIS A 265 3.62 17.24 -11.15
N THR A 266 3.08 17.84 -12.20
CA THR A 266 3.75 18.93 -12.94
C THR A 266 3.96 20.15 -12.04
N TYR A 267 3.01 20.44 -11.15
CA TYR A 267 3.18 21.48 -10.14
C TYR A 267 4.23 21.10 -9.09
N LEU A 268 4.32 19.83 -8.69
CA LEU A 268 5.38 19.34 -7.80
C LEU A 268 6.77 19.52 -8.44
N ASP A 269 6.92 19.24 -9.73
CA ASP A 269 8.20 19.42 -10.44
C ASP A 269 8.61 20.89 -10.47
N TYR A 270 7.66 21.79 -10.73
CA TYR A 270 7.87 23.23 -10.61
C TYR A 270 8.25 23.66 -9.19
N LEU A 271 7.57 23.16 -8.16
CA LEU A 271 7.89 23.46 -6.75
C LEU A 271 9.33 23.05 -6.42
N LYS A 272 9.72 21.84 -6.80
CA LYS A 272 11.08 21.32 -6.58
C LYS A 272 12.11 22.20 -7.31
N ALA A 273 11.86 22.55 -8.57
CA ALA A 273 12.74 23.45 -9.31
C ALA A 273 12.87 24.80 -8.61
N CYS A 274 11.77 25.40 -8.15
CA CYS A 274 11.80 26.69 -7.45
C CYS A 274 12.57 26.64 -6.13
N GLN A 275 12.35 25.59 -5.31
CA GLN A 275 13.08 25.38 -4.07
C GLN A 275 14.59 25.23 -4.31
N ASN A 276 15.00 24.48 -5.34
CA ASN A 276 16.41 24.32 -5.69
C ASN A 276 17.04 25.59 -6.26
N LEU A 277 16.26 26.44 -6.92
CA LEU A 277 16.69 27.75 -7.42
C LEU A 277 16.67 28.84 -6.33
N GLY A 278 16.19 28.54 -5.11
CA GLY A 278 16.12 29.49 -4.00
C GLY A 278 15.03 30.55 -4.16
N LEU A 279 14.00 30.28 -4.97
CA LEU A 279 12.88 31.20 -5.16
C LEU A 279 11.94 31.16 -3.95
N ASP A 280 11.49 32.35 -3.52
CA ASP A 280 10.52 32.44 -2.43
C ASP A 280 9.12 32.02 -2.91
N MET A 281 8.67 30.88 -2.41
CA MET A 281 7.34 30.31 -2.65
C MET A 281 6.25 30.97 -1.79
N SER A 282 6.56 31.97 -0.97
CA SER A 282 5.58 32.82 -0.29
C SER A 282 4.95 33.86 -1.23
N GLU A 283 5.68 34.30 -2.26
CA GLU A 283 5.20 35.28 -3.21
C GLU A 283 4.09 34.72 -4.11
N GLU A 284 2.99 35.45 -4.26
CA GLU A 284 1.84 35.00 -5.05
C GLU A 284 2.19 34.77 -6.52
N LYS A 285 3.14 35.53 -7.08
CA LYS A 285 3.61 35.37 -8.46
C LYS A 285 4.35 34.04 -8.69
N ASN A 286 5.08 33.57 -7.69
CA ASN A 286 5.80 32.29 -7.75
C ASN A 286 4.89 31.14 -7.33
N ARG A 287 4.00 31.37 -6.37
CA ARG A 287 3.04 30.40 -5.82
C ARG A 287 1.89 30.09 -6.78
N PHE A 288 1.38 31.08 -7.53
CA PHE A 288 0.34 30.89 -8.55
C PHE A 288 0.68 31.70 -9.82
N PRO A 289 1.61 31.22 -10.66
CA PRO A 289 1.99 31.91 -11.89
C PRO A 289 0.80 32.16 -12.82
N HIS A 290 0.72 33.32 -13.48
CA HIS A 290 -0.38 33.54 -14.44
C HIS A 290 -0.34 32.54 -15.61
N ASP A 291 0.86 32.28 -16.14
CA ASP A 291 1.12 31.31 -17.20
C ASP A 291 1.97 30.17 -16.64
N PHE A 292 1.30 29.18 -16.06
CA PHE A 292 1.96 28.05 -15.41
C PHE A 292 2.92 27.32 -16.34
N LYS A 293 2.51 27.06 -17.58
CA LYS A 293 3.29 26.23 -18.50
C LYS A 293 4.60 26.90 -18.86
N ARG A 294 4.54 28.19 -19.21
CA ARG A 294 5.74 28.97 -19.52
C ARG A 294 6.72 29.04 -18.34
N TRP A 295 6.22 29.33 -17.14
CA TRP A 295 7.08 29.41 -15.96
C TRP A 295 7.61 28.04 -15.52
N HIS A 296 6.82 26.99 -15.64
CA HIS A 296 7.27 25.62 -15.43
C HIS A 296 8.48 25.31 -16.32
N ASP A 297 8.34 25.49 -17.63
CA ASP A 297 9.39 25.14 -18.60
C ASP A 297 10.68 25.95 -18.33
N ILE A 298 10.55 27.26 -18.10
CA ILE A 298 11.70 28.12 -17.76
C ILE A 298 12.41 27.67 -16.47
N ARG A 299 11.66 27.31 -15.41
CA ARG A 299 12.28 26.91 -14.13
C ARG A 299 12.89 25.52 -14.20
N ILE A 300 12.30 24.60 -14.95
CA ILE A 300 12.87 23.27 -15.18
C ILE A 300 14.18 23.39 -15.96
N ASP A 301 14.24 24.23 -17.00
CA ASP A 301 15.47 24.46 -17.76
C ASP A 301 16.58 25.08 -16.88
N GLN A 302 16.25 26.08 -16.07
CA GLN A 302 17.19 26.68 -15.12
C GLN A 302 17.70 25.67 -14.09
N TYR A 303 16.81 24.82 -13.58
CA TYR A 303 17.16 23.76 -12.65
C TYR A 303 18.10 22.72 -13.30
N ALA A 304 17.80 22.30 -14.54
CA ALA A 304 18.65 21.38 -15.29
C ALA A 304 20.05 21.96 -15.56
N ALA A 305 20.13 23.25 -15.93
CA ALA A 305 21.40 23.93 -16.14
C ALA A 305 22.23 24.03 -14.86
N LYS A 306 21.62 24.43 -13.74
CA LYS A 306 22.30 24.49 -12.43
C LYS A 306 22.80 23.11 -12.00
N LYS A 307 21.97 22.08 -12.12
CA LYS A 307 22.34 20.70 -11.79
C LYS A 307 23.51 20.19 -12.64
N ALA A 308 23.51 20.50 -13.94
CA ALA A 308 24.62 20.14 -14.83
C ALA A 308 25.94 20.84 -14.45
N MET A 309 25.88 22.10 -14.01
CA MET A 309 27.04 22.83 -13.50
C MET A 309 27.56 22.24 -12.19
N GLU A 310 26.67 22.00 -11.22
CA GLU A 310 27.02 21.36 -9.93
C GLU A 310 27.61 19.96 -10.13
N ASP A 311 27.04 19.16 -11.04
CA ASP A 311 27.56 17.83 -11.36
C ASP A 311 28.92 17.92 -12.09
N ALA A 312 29.18 18.98 -12.86
CA ALA A 312 30.50 19.23 -13.43
C ALA A 312 31.53 19.66 -12.37
N GLU A 313 31.15 20.50 -11.42
CA GLU A 313 32.00 20.93 -10.30
C GLU A 313 32.31 19.78 -9.35
N LYS A 314 31.30 19.02 -8.91
CA LYS A 314 31.49 17.83 -8.07
C LYS A 314 32.39 16.80 -8.74
N ARG A 315 32.28 16.62 -10.06
CA ARG A 315 33.20 15.75 -10.81
C ARG A 315 34.63 16.28 -10.81
N LYS A 316 34.84 17.59 -10.97
CA LYS A 316 36.18 18.20 -10.88
C LYS A 316 36.78 18.03 -9.48
N GLU A 317 36.01 18.30 -8.43
CA GLU A 317 36.44 18.11 -7.04
C GLU A 317 36.79 16.65 -6.76
N LEU A 318 35.95 15.71 -7.19
CA LEU A 318 36.20 14.28 -7.06
C LEU A 318 37.52 13.89 -7.75
N TYR A 319 37.76 14.36 -8.97
CA TYR A 319 39.01 14.10 -9.69
C TYR A 319 40.23 14.70 -8.95
N ALA A 320 40.12 15.90 -8.41
CA ALA A 320 41.20 16.54 -7.65
C ALA A 320 41.50 15.79 -6.34
N GLN A 321 40.47 15.43 -5.57
CA GLN A 321 40.62 14.65 -4.33
C GLN A 321 41.20 13.26 -4.60
N PHE A 322 40.73 12.60 -5.66
CA PHE A 322 41.24 11.29 -6.07
C PHE A 322 42.73 11.38 -6.42
N ALA A 323 43.13 12.38 -7.21
CA ALA A 323 44.53 12.60 -7.57
C ALA A 323 45.41 12.88 -6.33
N ALA A 324 44.91 13.68 -5.37
CA ALA A 324 45.64 13.96 -4.12
C ALA A 324 45.86 12.69 -3.29
N VAL A 325 44.85 11.83 -3.18
CA VAL A 325 44.99 10.52 -2.49
C VAL A 325 45.96 9.61 -3.25
N ALA A 326 45.85 9.54 -4.58
CA ALA A 326 46.76 8.73 -5.40
C ALA A 326 48.23 9.17 -5.23
N GLU A 327 48.48 10.48 -5.14
CA GLU A 327 49.82 11.05 -4.94
C GLU A 327 50.36 10.76 -3.53
N LYS A 328 49.52 10.87 -2.49
CA LYS A 328 49.87 10.51 -1.10
C LYS A 328 50.39 9.07 -0.99
N TYR A 329 49.81 8.15 -1.76
CA TYR A 329 50.15 6.72 -1.74
C TYR A 329 51.09 6.29 -2.89
N LEU A 330 51.69 7.24 -3.61
CA LEU A 330 52.58 6.95 -4.74
C LEU A 330 53.79 6.10 -4.33
N SER A 331 54.27 6.24 -3.10
CA SER A 331 55.39 5.45 -2.56
C SER A 331 55.06 3.96 -2.35
N LEU A 332 53.79 3.56 -2.42
CA LEU A 332 53.38 2.15 -2.41
C LEU A 332 53.58 1.45 -3.76
N GLN A 333 53.95 2.20 -4.80
CA GLN A 333 54.31 1.61 -6.09
C GLN A 333 55.60 0.82 -5.99
N HIS A 334 55.63 -0.33 -6.66
CA HIS A 334 56.79 -1.22 -6.63
C HIS A 334 57.19 -1.61 -8.05
N ALA A 335 58.41 -1.25 -8.44
CA ALA A 335 58.99 -1.55 -9.75
C ALA A 335 60.41 -2.16 -9.67
N LYS A 336 60.91 -2.47 -8.46
CA LYS A 336 62.29 -2.92 -8.25
C LYS A 336 62.38 -4.45 -8.20
N ARG A 337 63.37 -5.02 -8.89
CA ARG A 337 63.80 -6.43 -8.81
C ARG A 337 62.66 -7.47 -8.93
N SER A 338 61.78 -7.29 -9.92
CA SER A 338 60.63 -8.15 -10.20
C SER A 338 60.28 -8.12 -11.70
N ALA A 339 59.68 -9.20 -12.20
CA ALA A 339 59.10 -9.28 -13.55
C ALA A 339 57.77 -8.49 -13.68
N PHE A 340 57.17 -8.11 -12.55
CA PHE A 340 55.94 -7.33 -12.46
C PHE A 340 56.16 -5.98 -11.79
N ILE A 341 55.36 -4.98 -12.17
CA ILE A 341 55.28 -3.67 -11.54
C ILE A 341 53.88 -3.46 -10.95
N CYS A 342 53.77 -2.68 -9.88
CA CYS A 342 52.50 -2.32 -9.23
C CYS A 342 52.35 -0.80 -9.22
N VAL A 343 51.30 -0.28 -9.85
CA VAL A 343 51.04 1.16 -10.07
C VAL A 343 49.69 1.53 -9.49
N ILE A 344 49.56 2.67 -8.81
CA ILE A 344 48.26 3.11 -8.26
C ILE A 344 47.39 3.75 -9.35
N ALA A 345 46.07 3.57 -9.29
CA ALA A 345 45.14 4.31 -10.13
C ALA A 345 45.25 5.83 -9.82
N ARG A 346 45.38 6.67 -10.85
CA ARG A 346 45.61 8.12 -10.70
C ARG A 346 44.36 8.97 -10.95
N SER A 347 43.37 8.41 -11.62
CA SER A 347 42.09 9.07 -11.86
C SER A 347 40.92 8.08 -11.87
N PRO A 348 39.68 8.55 -11.63
CA PRO A 348 38.48 7.74 -11.84
C PRO A 348 38.35 7.21 -13.28
N ALA A 349 38.86 7.95 -14.27
CA ALA A 349 38.89 7.51 -15.67
C ALA A 349 39.79 6.29 -15.89
N ASP A 350 40.89 6.17 -15.14
CA ASP A 350 41.76 5.00 -15.22
C ASP A 350 41.06 3.74 -14.71
N LEU A 351 40.24 3.86 -13.65
CA LEU A 351 39.44 2.75 -13.14
C LEU A 351 38.42 2.26 -14.17
N ILE A 352 37.74 3.20 -14.86
CA ILE A 352 36.76 2.87 -15.91
C ILE A 352 37.44 2.17 -17.08
N ARG A 353 38.57 2.71 -17.58
CA ARG A 353 39.33 2.12 -18.68
C ARG A 353 39.81 0.71 -18.32
N GLU A 354 40.33 0.53 -17.11
CA GLU A 354 40.78 -0.77 -16.64
C GLU A 354 39.64 -1.79 -16.54
N GLY A 355 38.49 -1.37 -16.00
CA GLY A 355 37.30 -2.21 -15.90
C GLY A 355 36.71 -2.62 -17.24
N GLU A 356 36.74 -1.71 -18.22
CA GLU A 356 36.28 -2.00 -19.59
C GLU A 356 37.19 -2.97 -20.31
N VAL A 357 38.52 -2.83 -20.18
CA VAL A 357 39.51 -3.71 -20.84
C VAL A 357 39.55 -5.10 -20.19
N LEU A 358 39.49 -5.20 -18.86
CA LEU A 358 39.51 -6.48 -18.15
C LEU A 358 38.11 -7.08 -17.93
N HIS A 359 37.07 -6.45 -18.49
CA HIS A 359 35.68 -6.88 -18.40
C HIS A 359 35.20 -7.18 -16.97
N HIS A 360 35.62 -6.37 -15.99
CA HIS A 360 35.30 -6.54 -14.58
C HIS A 360 34.83 -5.24 -13.91
N CYS A 361 34.30 -5.33 -12.68
CA CYS A 361 33.51 -4.25 -12.06
C CYS A 361 34.30 -3.02 -11.55
N VAL A 362 35.62 -2.97 -11.70
CA VAL A 362 36.45 -1.81 -11.35
C VAL A 362 35.98 -0.59 -12.15
N GLY A 363 35.63 0.51 -11.48
CA GLY A 363 35.10 1.73 -12.11
C GLY A 363 33.57 1.87 -12.20
N ARG A 364 32.77 0.83 -11.87
CA ARG A 364 31.29 0.90 -11.89
C ARG A 364 30.61 0.80 -10.51
N MET A 365 31.34 0.39 -9.48
CA MET A 365 30.79 0.13 -8.12
C MET A 365 31.36 1.07 -7.04
N ASN A 366 31.36 2.39 -7.29
CA ASN A 366 31.78 3.42 -6.32
C ASN A 366 33.23 3.29 -5.79
N TYR A 367 34.12 2.64 -6.54
CA TYR A 367 35.55 2.53 -6.18
C TYR A 367 36.28 3.87 -6.17
N ASP A 368 35.83 4.80 -7.02
CA ASP A 368 36.25 6.20 -7.02
C ASP A 368 35.99 6.90 -5.69
N GLN A 369 34.77 6.73 -5.13
CA GLN A 369 34.44 7.30 -3.82
C GLN A 369 35.19 6.61 -2.67
N ARG A 370 35.43 5.30 -2.74
CA ARG A 370 36.20 4.56 -1.72
C ARG A 370 37.65 4.98 -1.68
N MET A 371 38.26 5.24 -2.85
CA MET A 371 39.63 5.78 -2.92
C MET A 371 39.69 7.19 -2.34
N VAL A 372 38.74 8.07 -2.68
CA VAL A 372 38.68 9.43 -2.11
C VAL A 372 38.53 9.42 -0.58
N ARG A 373 37.81 8.43 -0.02
CA ARG A 373 37.66 8.23 1.44
C ARG A 373 38.81 7.46 2.09
N GLU A 374 39.82 7.06 1.34
CA GLU A 374 40.93 6.22 1.80
C GLU A 374 40.48 4.88 2.42
N GLU A 375 39.29 4.37 2.05
CA GLU A 375 38.75 3.10 2.56
C GLU A 375 39.44 1.90 1.90
N SER A 376 39.65 2.00 0.58
CA SER A 376 40.43 1.07 -0.21
C SER A 376 41.14 1.79 -1.35
N LEU A 377 42.31 1.28 -1.73
CA LEU A 377 43.16 1.79 -2.79
C LEU A 377 43.24 0.76 -3.91
N ILE A 378 43.05 1.20 -5.15
CA ILE A 378 43.16 0.33 -6.33
C ILE A 378 44.55 0.50 -6.96
N PHE A 379 45.22 -0.63 -7.13
CA PHE A 379 46.48 -0.76 -7.84
C PHE A 379 46.31 -1.63 -9.08
N PHE A 380 47.12 -1.36 -10.09
CA PHE A 380 47.24 -2.13 -11.32
C PHE A 380 48.58 -2.85 -11.31
N VAL A 381 48.53 -4.17 -11.39
CA VAL A 381 49.72 -5.00 -11.56
C VAL A 381 49.93 -5.20 -13.05
N ARG A 382 51.15 -4.96 -13.53
CA ARG A 382 51.53 -5.03 -14.94
C ARG A 382 52.79 -5.87 -15.12
N ALA A 383 52.98 -6.47 -16.29
CA ALA A 383 54.26 -7.06 -16.66
C ALA A 383 55.26 -5.94 -16.96
N LYS A 384 56.51 -6.10 -16.53
CA LYS A 384 57.56 -5.09 -16.71
C LYS A 384 57.90 -4.85 -18.19
N GLU A 385 57.77 -5.89 -19.01
CA GLU A 385 58.00 -5.86 -20.45
C GLU A 385 56.88 -5.16 -21.22
N SER A 386 55.68 -5.08 -20.64
CA SER A 386 54.49 -4.48 -21.25
C SER A 386 53.66 -3.68 -20.22
N PRO A 387 54.19 -2.55 -19.71
CA PRO A 387 53.55 -1.78 -18.63
C PRO A 387 52.18 -1.20 -19.02
N ASP A 388 51.95 -0.95 -20.31
CA ASP A 388 50.72 -0.34 -20.80
C ASP A 388 49.54 -1.32 -20.93
N ILE A 389 49.79 -2.63 -20.86
CA ILE A 389 48.76 -3.67 -21.04
C ILE A 389 48.12 -4.05 -19.69
N PRO A 390 46.80 -3.86 -19.50
CA PRO A 390 46.09 -4.29 -18.29
C PRO A 390 46.26 -5.79 -18.06
N LEU A 391 46.57 -6.17 -16.82
CA LEU A 391 46.83 -7.57 -16.48
C LEU A 391 46.02 -7.98 -15.26
N VAL A 392 46.20 -7.27 -14.13
CA VAL A 392 45.49 -7.57 -12.87
C VAL A 392 45.19 -6.29 -12.10
N THR A 393 44.00 -6.22 -11.52
CA THR A 393 43.60 -5.19 -10.55
C THR A 393 43.71 -5.71 -9.12
N LEU A 394 44.16 -4.84 -8.23
CA LEU A 394 44.47 -5.15 -6.85
C LEU A 394 43.82 -4.11 -5.93
N GLU A 395 42.88 -4.54 -5.09
CA GLU A 395 42.28 -3.71 -4.05
C GLU A 395 43.01 -3.93 -2.72
N TYR A 396 43.54 -2.86 -2.16
CA TYR A 396 44.28 -2.88 -0.90
C TYR A 396 43.63 -1.96 0.13
N SER A 397 43.49 -2.44 1.35
CA SER A 397 42.94 -1.66 2.45
C SER A 397 44.06 -1.05 3.29
N PRO A 398 44.22 0.29 3.29
CA PRO A 398 45.21 0.97 4.13
C PRO A 398 44.88 0.88 5.63
N ARG A 399 43.62 0.60 5.99
CA ARG A 399 43.21 0.42 7.40
C ARG A 399 43.55 -0.97 7.95
N SER A 400 43.37 -2.02 7.14
CA SER A 400 43.56 -3.40 7.59
C SER A 400 44.90 -4.01 7.15
N HIS A 401 45.69 -3.27 6.36
CA HIS A 401 47.01 -3.69 5.84
C HIS A 401 46.96 -5.02 5.08
N LYS A 402 45.87 -5.22 4.32
CA LYS A 402 45.57 -6.47 3.61
C LYS A 402 45.06 -6.20 2.21
N VAL A 403 45.30 -7.16 1.33
CA VAL A 403 44.67 -7.25 0.02
C VAL A 403 43.23 -7.72 0.22
N LEU A 404 42.27 -6.94 -0.30
CA LEU A 404 40.84 -7.26 -0.26
C LEU A 404 40.43 -8.08 -1.49
N GLN A 405 40.88 -7.66 -2.67
CA GLN A 405 40.54 -8.28 -3.96
C GLN A 405 41.77 -8.24 -4.87
N CYS A 406 41.95 -9.29 -5.69
CA CYS A 406 43.03 -9.38 -6.68
C CYS A 406 42.54 -10.21 -7.85
N TYR A 407 42.19 -9.57 -8.96
CA TYR A 407 41.50 -10.20 -10.09
C TYR A 407 42.11 -9.79 -11.43
N GLY A 408 42.19 -10.76 -12.34
CA GLY A 408 42.49 -10.53 -13.76
C GLY A 408 41.21 -10.38 -14.59
N GLU A 409 41.31 -10.66 -15.88
CA GLU A 409 40.19 -10.60 -16.82
C GLU A 409 38.98 -11.45 -16.36
N HIS A 410 37.76 -10.92 -16.50
CA HIS A 410 36.50 -11.57 -16.11
C HIS A 410 36.47 -12.06 -14.64
N ASP A 411 37.04 -11.30 -13.70
CA ASP A 411 37.12 -11.64 -12.28
C ASP A 411 37.87 -12.98 -12.01
N HIS A 412 38.69 -13.45 -12.96
CA HIS A 412 39.47 -14.67 -12.77
C HIS A 412 40.61 -14.45 -11.77
N LYS A 413 40.94 -15.52 -11.04
CA LYS A 413 42.09 -15.54 -10.14
C LYS A 413 43.38 -15.42 -10.97
N PRO A 414 44.28 -14.47 -10.62
CA PRO A 414 45.58 -14.33 -11.29
C PRO A 414 46.44 -15.59 -11.21
N SER A 415 47.43 -15.69 -12.10
CA SER A 415 48.42 -16.77 -12.06
C SER A 415 49.20 -16.82 -10.74
N GLU A 416 49.73 -18.00 -10.39
CA GLU A 416 50.46 -18.19 -9.14
C GLU A 416 51.67 -17.27 -9.02
N ASP A 417 52.33 -16.92 -10.12
CA ASP A 417 53.46 -15.99 -10.16
C ASP A 417 53.04 -14.57 -9.75
N ILE A 418 51.88 -14.10 -10.21
CA ILE A 418 51.33 -12.79 -9.85
C ILE A 418 50.89 -12.79 -8.39
N LEU A 419 50.25 -13.87 -7.92
CA LEU A 419 49.87 -14.00 -6.51
C LEU A 419 51.08 -14.08 -5.59
N HIS A 420 52.16 -14.73 -6.02
CA HIS A 420 53.42 -14.75 -5.31
C HIS A 420 54.00 -13.34 -5.23
N TYR A 421 54.05 -12.62 -6.35
CA TYR A 421 54.50 -11.23 -6.38
C TYR A 421 53.68 -10.33 -5.44
N VAL A 422 52.35 -10.36 -5.55
CA VAL A 422 51.46 -9.53 -4.74
C VAL A 422 51.60 -9.83 -3.24
N ASN A 423 51.58 -11.11 -2.85
CA ASN A 423 51.54 -11.49 -1.43
C ASN A 423 52.92 -11.56 -0.75
N LYS A 424 53.97 -11.92 -1.48
CA LYS A 424 55.31 -12.15 -0.92
C LYS A 424 56.29 -11.00 -1.16
N ILE A 425 56.07 -10.21 -2.22
CA ILE A 425 56.98 -9.11 -2.58
C ILE A 425 56.31 -7.76 -2.31
N TRP A 426 55.18 -7.48 -2.96
CA TRP A 426 54.53 -6.17 -2.89
C TRP A 426 53.87 -5.90 -1.53
N LEU A 427 53.05 -6.81 -1.00
CA LEU A 427 52.32 -6.60 0.26
C LEU A 427 53.25 -6.34 1.48
N PRO A 428 54.36 -7.07 1.68
CA PRO A 428 55.31 -6.76 2.76
C PRO A 428 56.06 -5.43 2.55
N TYR A 429 56.24 -5.00 1.30
CA TYR A 429 56.78 -3.67 0.99
C TYR A 429 55.75 -2.59 1.32
N ALA A 430 54.53 -2.70 0.79
CA ALA A 430 53.43 -1.75 1.02
C ALA A 430 53.12 -1.59 2.52
N ASN A 431 53.08 -2.68 3.28
CA ASN A 431 52.84 -2.63 4.73
C ASN A 431 53.97 -1.98 5.54
N ARG A 432 55.20 -1.94 5.02
CA ARG A 432 56.32 -1.22 5.65
C ARG A 432 56.28 0.26 5.29
N THR A 433 56.07 0.57 4.01
CA THR A 433 56.01 1.94 3.50
C THR A 433 54.80 2.68 4.04
N ILE A 434 53.63 2.04 4.16
CA ILE A 434 52.43 2.70 4.70
C ILE A 434 52.59 3.15 6.15
N LYS A 435 53.36 2.39 6.95
CA LYS A 435 53.68 2.78 8.34
C LYS A 435 54.58 4.02 8.41
N GLN A 436 55.34 4.31 7.35
CA GLN A 436 56.16 5.51 7.24
C GLN A 436 55.37 6.72 6.72
N ILE A 437 54.24 6.49 6.03
CA ILE A 437 53.30 7.53 5.58
C ILE A 437 52.34 7.92 6.72
N ALA A 438 52.05 6.98 7.63
CA ALA A 438 51.15 7.17 8.77
C ALA A 438 51.85 7.66 10.05
N ALA A 439 53.19 7.73 10.06
CA ALA A 439 54.02 8.31 11.12
C ALA A 439 54.40 9.74 10.74
#